data_AF-A0A959Q9V5-F1
#
_entry.id   AF-A0A959Q9V5-F1
#
_cell.length_a   1.000
_cell.length_b   1.000
_cell.length_c   1.000
_cell.angle_alpha   90.00
_cell.angle_beta   90.00
_cell.angle_gamma   90.00
#
_symmetry.space_group_name_H-M   'P 1'
#
loop_
_entity.id
_entity.type
_entity.pdbx_description
1 polymer ?
#
loop_
_entity_poly.entity_id
_entity_poly.type
_entity_poly.pdbx_seq_one_letter_code
_entity_poly.pdbx_strand_id
1 'polypeptide(L)'
;ILGWSLFWTNLVIGLLVIFYTVVGGTKAVSVTQKQQMIIILTGMFVAAVMLVLKLPSDVSFGDAVAVAGKMGKLNVVDFEFDLSNRYTFWSGMLGGVFLFLSYFGTDQSQVQRYLSGKSLA
;
A
#
# COMPACT_ATOMS: atom_id res chain seq x y z
N ILE A 1 -7.86 10.22 -14.02
CA ILE A 1 -7.23 11.53 -13.68
C ILE A 1 -6.89 12.31 -14.94
N LEU A 2 -6.01 11.82 -15.82
CA LEU A 2 -5.57 12.55 -17.02
C LEU A 2 -6.47 12.35 -18.26
N GLY A 3 -7.50 11.51 -18.18
CA GLY A 3 -8.40 11.22 -19.31
C GLY A 3 -7.76 10.36 -20.42
N TRP A 4 -6.57 9.80 -20.21
CA TRP A 4 -5.87 8.99 -21.19
C TRP A 4 -6.45 7.58 -21.32
N SER A 5 -6.29 6.98 -22.49
CA SER A 5 -6.61 5.57 -22.73
C SER A 5 -5.77 4.67 -21.82
N LEU A 6 -6.43 3.76 -21.10
CA LEU A 6 -5.77 2.79 -20.22
C LEU A 6 -4.79 1.89 -20.98
N PHE A 7 -5.14 1.51 -22.21
CA PHE A 7 -4.28 0.69 -23.06
C PHE A 7 -2.93 1.38 -23.31
N TRP A 8 -2.97 2.62 -23.81
CA TRP A 8 -1.75 3.38 -24.11
C TRP A 8 -0.96 3.72 -22.85
N THR A 9 -1.65 4.05 -21.76
CA THR A 9 -0.99 4.36 -20.48
C THR A 9 -0.23 3.14 -19.95
N ASN A 10 -0.84 1.95 -19.97
CA ASN A 10 -0.21 0.72 -19.52
C ASN A 10 0.97 0.33 -20.41
N LEU A 11 0.84 0.48 -21.73
CA LEU A 11 1.91 0.17 -22.67
C LEU A 11 3.14 1.05 -22.41
N VAL A 12 2.94 2.37 -22.27
CA VAL A 12 4.04 3.32 -22.04
C VAL A 12 4.72 3.07 -20.70
N ILE A 13 3.95 2.91 -19.61
CA ILE A 13 4.51 2.63 -18.29
C ILE A 13 5.26 1.29 -18.29
N GLY A 14 4.68 0.25 -18.87
CA GLY A 14 5.31 -1.08 -18.95
C GLY A 14 6.64 -1.06 -19.70
N LEU A 15 6.69 -0.40 -20.87
CA LEU A 15 7.93 -0.26 -21.64
C LEU A 15 9.00 0.52 -20.89
N LEU A 16 8.64 1.62 -20.23
CA LEU A 16 9.57 2.39 -19.40
C LEU A 16 10.13 1.55 -18.25
N VAL A 17 9.26 0.80 -17.56
CA VAL A 17 9.65 -0.07 -16.45
C VAL A 17 10.61 -1.17 -16.91
N ILE A 18 10.30 -1.85 -18.00
CA ILE A 18 11.17 -2.88 -18.58
C ILE A 18 12.52 -2.27 -18.94
N PHE A 19 12.54 -1.12 -19.64
CA PHE A 19 13.76 -0.49 -20.10
C PHE A 19 14.73 -0.18 -18.95
N TYR A 20 14.30 0.54 -17.91
CA TYR A 20 15.22 0.88 -16.82
C TYR A 20 15.58 -0.33 -15.96
N THR A 21 14.70 -1.33 -15.87
CA THR A 21 14.96 -2.56 -15.10
C THR A 21 16.05 -3.39 -15.78
N VAL A 22 16.00 -3.54 -17.10
CA VAL A 22 17.00 -4.27 -17.89
C VAL A 22 18.35 -3.53 -17.89
N VAL A 23 18.35 -2.20 -18.03
CA VAL A 23 19.59 -1.41 -18.07
C VAL A 23 20.26 -1.29 -16.70
N GLY A 24 19.47 -1.08 -15.63
CA GLY A 24 20.01 -0.76 -14.31
C GLY A 24 20.16 -1.95 -13.35
N GLY A 25 19.51 -3.07 -13.64
CA GLY A 25 19.52 -4.25 -12.77
C GLY A 25 18.91 -4.00 -11.37
N THR A 26 19.12 -4.95 -10.45
CA THR A 26 18.49 -4.96 -9.12
C THR A 26 18.88 -3.76 -8.25
N LYS A 27 20.10 -3.23 -8.41
CA LYS A 27 20.58 -2.06 -7.67
C LYS A 27 19.81 -0.79 -8.05
N ALA A 28 19.62 -0.54 -9.35
CA ALA A 28 18.83 0.60 -9.81
C ALA A 28 17.37 0.47 -9.36
N VAL A 29 16.78 -0.73 -9.51
CA VAL A 29 15.40 -1.02 -9.08
C VAL A 29 15.20 -0.74 -7.59
N SER A 30 16.14 -1.13 -6.72
CA SER A 30 16.03 -0.89 -5.28
C SER A 30 16.02 0.62 -4.94
N VAL A 31 16.86 1.42 -5.61
CA VAL A 31 16.90 2.87 -5.41
C VAL A 31 15.62 3.54 -5.92
N THR A 32 15.12 3.16 -7.10
CA THR A 32 13.89 3.74 -7.65
C THR A 32 12.67 3.36 -6.83
N GLN A 33 12.58 2.11 -6.35
CA GLN A 33 11.51 1.67 -5.45
C GLN A 33 11.50 2.48 -4.14
N LYS A 34 12.67 2.78 -3.56
CA LYS A 34 12.76 3.65 -2.38
C LYS A 34 12.20 5.05 -2.66
N GLN A 35 12.56 5.64 -3.80
CA GLN A 35 12.04 6.96 -4.19
C GLN A 35 10.53 6.93 -4.45
N GLN A 36 10.03 5.90 -5.12
CA GLN A 36 8.60 5.72 -5.37
C GLN A 36 7.80 5.62 -4.07
N MET A 37 8.31 4.88 -3.07
CA MET A 37 7.69 4.81 -1.76
C MET A 37 7.60 6.18 -1.09
N ILE A 38 8.66 7.00 -1.16
CA ILE A 38 8.66 8.37 -0.63
C ILE A 38 7.56 9.20 -1.31
N ILE A 39 7.52 9.19 -2.65
CA ILE A 39 6.53 9.95 -3.42
C ILE A 39 5.10 9.53 -3.05
N ILE A 40 4.83 8.22 -2.97
CA ILE A 40 3.50 7.69 -2.62
C ILE A 40 3.12 8.11 -1.20
N LEU A 41 4.01 7.93 -0.21
CA LEU A 41 3.74 8.28 1.18
C LEU A 41 3.50 9.79 1.36
N THR A 42 4.31 10.62 0.72
CA THR A 42 4.11 12.07 0.73
C THR A 42 2.79 12.45 0.06
N GLY A 43 2.46 11.85 -1.08
CA GLY A 43 1.18 12.09 -1.77
C GLY A 43 -0.03 11.69 -0.93
N MET A 44 0.04 10.55 -0.25
CA MET A 44 -1.00 10.09 0.67
C MET A 44 -1.15 11.04 1.88
N PHE A 45 -0.04 11.50 2.44
CA PHE A 45 -0.06 12.46 3.55
C PHE A 45 -0.68 13.80 3.13
N VAL A 46 -0.26 14.35 1.98
CA VAL A 46 -0.84 15.58 1.42
C VAL A 46 -2.33 15.40 1.15
N ALA A 47 -2.74 14.26 0.59
CA ALA A 47 -4.16 13.97 0.37
C ALA A 47 -4.95 13.91 1.68
N ALA A 48 -4.40 13.32 2.74
CA ALA A 48 -5.03 13.28 4.05
C ALA A 48 -5.17 14.69 4.65
N VAL A 49 -4.13 15.54 4.57
CA VAL A 49 -4.20 16.94 5.00
C VAL A 49 -5.24 17.71 4.19
N MET A 50 -5.25 17.54 2.87
CA MET A 50 -6.22 18.18 1.98
C MET A 50 -7.66 17.76 2.29
N LEU A 51 -7.90 16.51 2.67
CA LEU A 51 -9.22 16.05 3.10
C LEU A 51 -9.69 16.79 4.36
N VAL A 52 -8.81 16.96 5.35
CA VAL A 52 -9.13 17.70 6.59
C VAL A 52 -9.36 19.18 6.30
N LEU A 53 -8.53 19.82 5.47
CA LEU A 53 -8.67 21.23 5.11
C LEU A 53 -9.89 21.53 4.23
N LYS A 54 -10.39 20.52 3.50
CA LYS A 54 -11.59 20.63 2.65
C LYS A 54 -12.87 20.21 3.38
N LEU A 55 -12.81 19.96 4.68
CA LEU A 55 -14.04 19.85 5.48
C LEU A 55 -14.83 21.18 5.38
N PRO A 56 -16.17 21.13 5.41
CA PRO A 56 -16.99 22.34 5.47
C PRO A 56 -16.56 23.24 6.63
N SER A 57 -16.66 24.56 6.47
CA SER A 57 -16.26 25.55 7.51
C SER A 57 -16.93 25.31 8.86
N ASP A 58 -18.11 24.70 8.82
CA ASP A 58 -18.97 24.48 9.99
C ASP A 58 -18.73 23.10 10.63
N VAL A 59 -17.80 22.30 10.09
CA VAL A 59 -17.49 20.95 10.55
C VAL A 59 -16.04 20.90 11.03
N SER A 60 -15.87 20.73 12.34
CA SER A 60 -14.53 20.48 12.90
C SER A 60 -14.07 19.06 12.58
N PHE A 61 -12.77 18.80 12.72
CA PHE A 61 -12.24 17.43 12.61
C PHE A 61 -12.91 16.46 13.61
N GLY A 62 -13.22 16.94 14.81
CA GLY A 62 -13.93 16.15 15.82
C GLY A 62 -15.34 15.76 15.37
N ASP A 63 -16.06 16.68 14.72
CA ASP A 63 -17.39 16.41 14.17
C ASP A 63 -17.33 15.38 13.03
N ALA A 64 -16.33 15.48 12.15
CA ALA A 64 -16.10 14.51 11.09
C ALA A 64 -15.83 13.11 11.64
N VAL A 65 -15.02 12.99 12.70
CA VAL A 65 -14.77 11.71 13.39
C VAL A 65 -16.04 11.20 14.07
N ALA A 66 -16.82 12.07 14.72
CA ALA A 66 -18.08 11.68 15.35
C ALA A 66 -19.10 11.16 14.32
N VAL A 67 -19.19 11.78 13.15
CA VAL A 67 -20.01 11.31 12.02
C VAL A 67 -19.50 9.95 11.53
N ALA A 68 -18.19 9.78 11.33
CA ALA A 68 -17.61 8.51 10.94
C ALA A 68 -17.93 7.39 11.96
N GLY A 69 -17.90 7.70 13.25
CA GLY A 69 -18.29 6.80 14.33
C GLY A 69 -19.76 6.38 14.24
N LYS A 70 -20.68 7.35 14.08
CA LYS A 70 -22.12 7.07 13.89
C LYS A 70 -22.41 6.24 12.63
N MET A 71 -21.59 6.38 11.59
CA MET A 71 -21.68 5.58 10.37
C MET A 71 -21.01 4.20 10.47
N GLY A 72 -20.49 3.82 11.65
CA GLY A 72 -19.78 2.56 11.87
C GLY A 72 -18.43 2.47 11.15
N LYS A 73 -17.91 3.57 10.59
CA LYS A 73 -16.63 3.60 9.85
C LYS A 73 -15.41 3.52 10.76
N LEU A 74 -15.61 3.69 12.07
CA LEU A 74 -14.58 3.53 13.09
C LEU A 74 -14.55 2.12 13.72
N ASN A 75 -15.40 1.20 13.27
CA ASN A 75 -15.36 -0.20 13.71
C ASN A 75 -14.25 -0.94 12.96
N VAL A 76 -13.02 -0.78 13.45
CA VAL A 76 -11.82 -1.30 12.78
C VAL A 76 -11.63 -2.80 13.00
N VAL A 77 -12.13 -3.34 14.12
CA VAL A 77 -11.93 -4.74 14.50
C VAL A 77 -13.25 -5.40 14.83
N ASP A 78 -13.50 -6.53 14.18
CA ASP A 78 -14.63 -7.41 14.42
C ASP A 78 -14.12 -8.76 14.93
N PHE A 79 -14.58 -9.18 16.12
CA PHE A 79 -14.15 -10.41 16.77
C PHE A 79 -15.10 -11.59 16.56
N GLU A 80 -16.15 -11.43 15.75
CA GLU A 80 -17.07 -12.51 15.40
C GLU A 80 -16.30 -13.68 14.78
N PHE A 81 -16.58 -14.89 15.26
CA PHE A 81 -15.94 -16.11 14.76
C PHE A 81 -16.68 -16.60 13.50
N ASP A 82 -16.40 -15.96 12.38
CA ASP A 82 -16.91 -16.32 11.05
C ASP A 82 -15.77 -16.34 10.03
N LEU A 83 -15.43 -17.54 9.56
CA LEU A 83 -14.39 -17.77 8.55
C LEU A 83 -14.87 -17.48 7.12
N SER A 84 -16.17 -17.30 6.89
CA SER A 84 -16.72 -16.88 5.61
C SER A 84 -16.58 -15.36 5.41
N ASN A 85 -16.57 -14.60 6.51
CA ASN A 85 -16.29 -13.18 6.52
C ASN A 85 -14.78 -12.90 6.51
N ARG A 86 -14.29 -12.26 5.44
CA ARG A 86 -12.87 -11.95 5.23
C ARG A 86 -12.32 -10.84 6.14
N TYR A 87 -13.19 -10.06 6.78
CA TYR A 87 -12.82 -8.85 7.52
C TYR A 87 -12.86 -9.04 9.04
N THR A 88 -13.13 -10.24 9.55
CA THR A 88 -13.03 -10.55 10.98
C THR A 88 -11.57 -10.66 11.40
N PHE A 89 -11.31 -10.43 12.69
CA PHE A 89 -10.01 -10.61 13.32
C PHE A 89 -9.43 -12.00 13.04
N TRP A 90 -10.26 -13.03 13.11
CA TRP A 90 -9.84 -14.43 12.94
C TRP A 90 -9.44 -14.73 11.49
N SER A 91 -10.30 -14.38 10.53
CA SER A 91 -9.99 -14.54 9.10
C SER A 91 -8.80 -13.70 8.68
N GLY A 92 -8.70 -12.47 9.19
CA GLY A 92 -7.58 -11.56 8.94
C GLY A 92 -6.27 -12.09 9.50
N MET A 93 -6.27 -12.63 10.73
CA MET A 93 -5.07 -13.22 11.35
C MET A 93 -4.61 -14.46 10.59
N LEU A 94 -5.53 -15.39 10.32
CA LEU A 94 -5.21 -16.62 9.59
C LEU A 94 -4.68 -16.31 8.18
N GLY A 95 -5.38 -15.45 7.43
CA GLY A 95 -4.97 -15.00 6.10
C GLY A 95 -3.65 -14.23 6.13
N GLY A 96 -3.46 -13.37 7.13
CA GLY A 96 -2.24 -12.60 7.33
C GLY A 96 -1.03 -13.49 7.58
N VAL A 97 -1.15 -14.53 8.41
CA VAL A 97 -0.07 -15.49 8.66
C VAL A 97 0.37 -16.15 7.35
N PHE A 98 -0.55 -16.69 6.57
CA PHE A 98 -0.19 -17.34 5.30
C PHE A 98 0.32 -16.35 4.25
N LEU A 99 -0.23 -15.13 4.20
CA LEU A 99 0.25 -14.07 3.33
C LEU A 99 1.71 -13.71 3.65
N PHE A 100 2.01 -13.48 4.92
CA PHE A 100 3.38 -13.14 5.34
C PHE A 100 4.34 -14.32 5.22
N LEU A 101 3.89 -15.54 5.50
CA LEU A 101 4.70 -16.74 5.28
C LEU A 101 5.06 -16.90 3.80
N SER A 102 4.09 -16.73 2.90
CA SER A 102 4.33 -16.78 1.46
C SER A 102 5.28 -15.65 1.03
N TYR A 103 5.00 -14.42 1.45
CA TYR A 103 5.76 -13.23 1.06
C TYR A 103 7.20 -13.22 1.58
N PHE A 104 7.45 -13.63 2.83
CA PHE A 104 8.80 -13.60 3.39
C PHE A 104 9.55 -14.93 3.26
N GLY A 105 8.82 -16.05 3.22
CA GLY A 105 9.40 -17.38 3.17
C GLY A 105 9.62 -17.91 1.76
N THR A 106 8.80 -17.51 0.78
CA THR A 106 8.78 -18.14 -0.55
C THR A 106 8.84 -17.17 -1.73
N ASP A 107 8.62 -15.87 -1.51
CA ASP A 107 8.76 -14.87 -2.57
C ASP A 107 10.23 -14.63 -2.89
N GLN A 108 10.61 -15.04 -4.10
CA GLN A 108 11.97 -14.90 -4.61
C GLN A 108 12.51 -13.47 -4.50
N SER A 109 11.67 -12.46 -4.73
CA SER A 109 12.08 -11.05 -4.67
C SER A 109 12.46 -10.61 -3.26
N GLN A 110 11.81 -11.16 -2.22
CA GLN A 110 12.14 -10.86 -0.82
C GLN A 110 13.34 -11.65 -0.34
N VAL A 111 13.37 -12.96 -0.62
CA VAL A 111 14.49 -13.83 -0.26
C VAL A 111 15.80 -13.31 -0.88
N GLN A 112 15.76 -12.88 -2.14
CA GLN A 112 16.93 -12.31 -2.83
C GLN A 112 17.46 -11.04 -2.13
N ARG A 113 16.60 -10.18 -1.57
CA ARG A 113 17.02 -8.97 -0.87
C ARG A 113 17.79 -9.29 0.40
N TYR A 114 17.39 -10.34 1.13
CA TYR A 114 18.08 -10.76 2.35
C TYR A 114 19.42 -11.44 2.04
N LEU A 115 19.46 -12.30 1.01
CA LEU A 115 20.67 -13.05 0.64
C LEU A 115 21.73 -12.23 -0.11
N SER A 116 21.33 -11.15 -0.79
CA SER A 116 22.27 -10.25 -1.49
C SER A 116 22.82 -9.11 -0.61
N GLY A 117 22.40 -9.03 0.65
CA GLY A 117 22.97 -8.12 1.63
C GLY A 117 24.39 -8.54 2.05
N LYS A 118 25.17 -7.60 2.60
CA LYS A 118 26.45 -7.95 3.24
C LYS A 118 26.19 -8.71 4.55
N SER A 119 27.05 -9.67 4.83
CA SER A 119 27.14 -10.33 6.14
C SER A 119 27.23 -9.28 7.25
N LEU A 120 26.50 -9.53 8.35
CA LEU A 120 26.61 -8.74 9.57
C LEU A 120 27.86 -9.09 10.39
N ALA A 121 28.51 -10.23 10.08
CA ALA A 121 29.82 -10.64 10.58
C ALA A 121 30.95 -10.11 9.70
#